data_AF-A0A6J5CXU1-F1
#
_entry.id   AF-A0A6J5CXU1-F1
#
_cell.length_a   1.000
_cell.length_b   1.000
_cell.length_c   1.000
_cell.angle_alpha   90.00
_cell.angle_beta   90.00
_cell.angle_gamma   90.00
#
_symmetry.space_group_name_H-M   'P 1'
#
loop_
_entity.id
_entity.type
_entity.pdbx_description
1 polymer ?
#
loop_
_entity_poly.entity_id
_entity_poly.type
_entity_poly.pdbx_seq_one_letter_code
_entity_poly.pdbx_strand_id
1 'polypeptide(L)'
;MILWGKEHEARAKALATACRETAADIAGLSVSNEGIQAPACADATLTIWGHGDQTTLAELMDVQMGQLIQNWRTRNSALKTVELVTCNAQHNQDPLAGYAKRVAKFVQRKYSDVVIKALPKGQHADDYSILWASANPPAFFYLTAPSKTTFDNANQLLLRLDTQKNHDVGAIATEMAKARTLAEPNNFTIVSSTLDQLRPMLATIKTD
;
A
#
# COMPACT_ATOMS: atom_id res chain seq x y z
N MET A 1 13.09 -3.08 -6.13
CA MET A 1 12.67 -1.89 -6.90
C MET A 1 11.36 -1.38 -6.35
N ILE A 2 11.22 -0.06 -6.21
CA ILE A 2 10.00 0.60 -5.72
C ILE A 2 9.42 1.51 -6.80
N LEU A 3 8.24 1.18 -7.30
CA LEU A 3 7.48 2.06 -8.18
C LEU A 3 6.59 2.99 -7.37
N TRP A 4 6.49 4.25 -7.78
CA TRP A 4 5.56 5.19 -7.17
C TRP A 4 4.49 5.68 -8.15
N GLY A 5 3.28 5.89 -7.63
CA GLY A 5 2.24 6.67 -8.29
C GLY A 5 2.35 8.17 -7.97
N LYS A 6 1.42 8.94 -8.52
CA LYS A 6 1.30 10.38 -8.28
C LYS A 6 1.38 10.73 -6.78
N GLU A 7 2.10 11.81 -6.45
CA GLU A 7 2.30 12.35 -5.09
C GLU A 7 3.06 11.45 -4.09
N HIS A 8 3.62 10.32 -4.54
CA HIS A 8 4.34 9.38 -3.67
C HIS A 8 5.86 9.36 -3.84
N GLU A 9 6.42 10.19 -4.73
CA GLU A 9 7.85 10.20 -5.05
C GLU A 9 8.74 10.30 -3.80
N ALA A 10 8.51 11.30 -2.94
CA ALA A 10 9.34 11.52 -1.75
C ALA A 10 9.31 10.31 -0.80
N ARG A 11 8.12 9.70 -0.60
CA ARG A 11 7.94 8.53 0.29
C ARG A 11 8.57 7.27 -0.30
N ALA A 12 8.40 7.05 -1.60
CA ALA A 12 9.00 5.92 -2.30
C ALA A 12 10.53 6.02 -2.35
N LYS A 13 11.09 7.21 -2.58
CA LYS A 13 12.53 7.46 -2.50
C LYS A 13 13.07 7.25 -1.08
N ALA A 14 12.33 7.68 -0.06
CA ALA A 14 12.69 7.44 1.34
C ALA A 14 12.69 5.94 1.67
N LEU A 15 11.65 5.19 1.25
CA LEU A 15 11.59 3.74 1.43
C LEU A 15 12.70 3.03 0.66
N ALA A 16 12.97 3.44 -0.58
CA ALA A 16 14.04 2.85 -1.39
C ALA A 16 15.41 3.08 -0.74
N THR A 17 15.65 4.27 -0.20
CA THR A 17 16.87 4.56 0.58
C THR A 17 16.96 3.66 1.82
N ALA A 18 15.87 3.54 2.59
CA ALA A 18 15.81 2.68 3.78
C ALA A 18 16.05 1.20 3.46
N CYS A 19 15.58 0.73 2.30
CA CYS A 19 15.73 -0.65 1.83
C CYS A 19 16.96 -0.89 0.95
N ARG A 20 17.77 0.14 0.65
CA ARG A 20 18.89 0.09 -0.30
C ARG A 20 18.48 -0.39 -1.71
N GLU A 21 17.33 0.06 -2.16
CA GLU A 21 16.78 -0.23 -3.49
C GLU A 21 16.73 1.03 -4.35
N THR A 22 16.42 0.85 -5.64
CA THR A 22 16.07 1.94 -6.53
C THR A 22 14.57 2.21 -6.52
N ALA A 23 14.19 3.42 -6.88
CA ALA A 23 12.79 3.78 -7.09
C ALA A 23 12.59 4.44 -8.46
N ALA A 24 11.40 4.26 -9.06
CA ALA A 24 11.01 4.88 -10.33
C ALA A 24 9.52 5.29 -10.35
N ASP A 25 9.19 6.27 -11.18
CA ASP A 25 7.79 6.66 -11.43
C ASP A 25 7.10 5.62 -12.31
N ILE A 26 5.92 5.17 -11.90
CA ILE A 26 5.11 4.23 -12.68
C ILE A 26 4.57 4.88 -13.96
N ALA A 27 4.29 6.19 -13.95
CA ALA A 27 3.82 6.94 -15.12
C ALA A 27 4.93 7.15 -16.15
N GLY A 28 6.20 7.12 -15.72
CA GLY A 28 7.37 7.18 -16.58
C GLY A 28 7.68 5.86 -17.29
N LEU A 29 6.94 4.78 -17.02
CA LEU A 29 7.15 3.49 -17.68
C LEU A 29 6.57 3.50 -19.09
N SER A 30 7.36 3.00 -20.05
CA SER A 30 6.92 2.93 -21.45
C SER A 30 5.72 1.99 -21.59
N VAL A 31 4.70 2.41 -22.33
CA VAL A 31 3.53 1.60 -22.67
C VAL A 31 3.71 1.03 -24.09
N SER A 32 3.41 -0.25 -24.30
CA SER A 32 3.36 -0.88 -25.61
C SER A 32 2.01 -1.59 -25.82
N ASN A 33 1.81 -2.20 -27.00
CA ASN A 33 0.64 -3.05 -27.28
C ASN A 33 0.55 -4.27 -26.33
N GLU A 34 1.65 -4.62 -25.67
CA GLU A 34 1.73 -5.71 -24.67
C GLU A 34 1.50 -5.19 -23.24
N GLY A 35 1.18 -3.90 -23.07
CA GLY A 35 0.96 -3.23 -21.79
C GLY A 35 2.14 -2.40 -21.30
N ILE A 36 2.11 -2.03 -20.02
CA ILE A 36 3.17 -1.25 -19.37
C ILE A 36 4.43 -2.11 -19.29
N GLN A 37 5.56 -1.57 -19.74
CA GLN A 37 6.84 -2.24 -19.78
C GLN A 37 7.67 -1.89 -18.55
N ALA A 38 7.96 -2.93 -17.77
CA ALA A 38 8.85 -2.85 -16.63
C ALA A 38 10.31 -2.57 -17.04
N PRO A 39 11.07 -1.77 -16.27
CA PRO A 39 12.52 -1.73 -16.38
C PRO A 39 13.11 -3.11 -16.05
N ALA A 40 14.24 -3.43 -16.67
CA ALA A 40 15.01 -4.61 -16.29
C ALA A 40 15.60 -4.41 -14.90
N CYS A 41 15.29 -5.31 -13.97
CA CYS A 41 15.96 -5.41 -12.68
C CYS A 41 16.18 -6.89 -12.33
N ALA A 42 17.12 -7.17 -11.44
CA ALA A 42 17.35 -8.52 -10.89
C ALA A 42 16.68 -8.71 -9.53
N ASP A 43 15.80 -7.80 -9.12
CA ASP A 43 15.24 -7.80 -7.78
C ASP A 43 14.21 -8.93 -7.62
N ALA A 44 14.32 -9.68 -6.54
CA ALA A 44 13.31 -10.67 -6.19
C ALA A 44 11.99 -10.04 -5.72
N THR A 45 11.98 -8.73 -5.43
CA THR A 45 10.82 -8.01 -4.92
C THR A 45 10.54 -6.74 -5.71
N LEU A 46 9.28 -6.58 -6.12
CA LEU A 46 8.72 -5.36 -6.69
C LEU A 46 7.75 -4.73 -5.70
N THR A 47 8.01 -3.50 -5.28
CA THR A 47 7.09 -2.73 -4.42
C THR A 47 6.41 -1.66 -5.26
N ILE A 48 5.10 -1.49 -5.09
CA ILE A 48 4.31 -0.49 -5.81
C ILE A 48 3.56 0.33 -4.76
N TRP A 49 3.87 1.62 -4.68
CA TRP A 49 3.29 2.53 -3.69
C TRP A 49 2.59 3.70 -4.39
N GLY A 50 1.29 3.83 -4.19
CA GLY A 50 0.56 5.01 -4.62
C GLY A 50 -0.73 5.20 -3.85
N HIS A 51 -1.46 6.23 -4.26
CA HIS A 51 -2.87 6.33 -3.94
C HIS A 51 -3.61 5.14 -4.51
N GLY A 52 -4.67 4.74 -3.83
CA GLY A 52 -5.52 3.66 -4.29
C GLY A 52 -6.74 3.52 -3.41
N ASP A 53 -7.67 2.77 -3.95
CA ASP A 53 -8.94 2.44 -3.34
C ASP A 53 -9.24 0.96 -3.58
N GLN A 54 -10.51 0.58 -3.49
CA GLN A 54 -10.93 -0.80 -3.71
C GLN A 54 -10.79 -1.27 -5.16
N THR A 55 -10.58 -0.35 -6.11
CA THR A 55 -10.59 -0.55 -7.55
C THR A 55 -9.27 -0.24 -8.24
N THR A 56 -8.47 0.67 -7.69
CA THR A 56 -7.22 1.14 -8.30
C THR A 56 -6.05 1.21 -7.30
N LEU A 57 -4.83 1.10 -7.83
CA LEU A 57 -3.58 1.44 -7.15
C LEU A 57 -2.70 2.17 -8.18
N ALA A 58 -2.20 3.35 -7.82
CA ALA A 58 -1.40 4.20 -8.68
C ALA A 58 -2.05 4.39 -10.07
N GLU A 59 -3.36 4.69 -10.08
CA GLU A 59 -4.18 4.90 -11.28
C GLU A 59 -4.35 3.65 -12.17
N LEU A 60 -3.95 2.48 -11.69
CA LEU A 60 -4.10 1.20 -12.41
C LEU A 60 -5.19 0.33 -11.80
N MET A 61 -6.13 -0.11 -12.64
CA MET A 61 -7.08 -1.18 -12.29
C MET A 61 -6.35 -2.50 -12.04
N ASP A 62 -7.02 -3.44 -11.38
CA ASP A 62 -6.47 -4.75 -11.03
C ASP A 62 -5.94 -5.55 -12.23
N VAL A 63 -6.63 -5.51 -13.38
CA VAL A 63 -6.17 -6.15 -14.63
C VAL A 63 -4.89 -5.50 -15.15
N GLN A 64 -4.83 -4.16 -15.18
CA GLN A 64 -3.66 -3.43 -15.67
C GLN A 64 -2.44 -3.65 -14.77
N MET A 65 -2.66 -3.64 -13.45
CA MET A 65 -1.65 -3.97 -12.46
C MET A 65 -1.16 -5.41 -12.59
N GLY A 66 -2.08 -6.37 -12.77
CA GLY A 66 -1.74 -7.76 -13.02
C GLY A 66 -0.91 -7.96 -14.28
N GLN A 67 -1.24 -7.27 -15.37
CA GLN A 67 -0.46 -7.28 -16.62
C GLN A 67 0.93 -6.68 -16.42
N LEU A 68 1.05 -5.54 -15.73
CA LEU A 68 2.34 -4.93 -15.38
C LEU A 68 3.23 -5.93 -14.64
N ILE A 69 2.69 -6.61 -13.61
CA ILE A 69 3.43 -7.59 -12.81
C ILE A 69 3.85 -8.79 -13.66
N GLN A 70 2.97 -9.30 -14.52
CA GLN A 70 3.30 -10.42 -15.40
C GLN A 70 4.37 -10.05 -16.43
N ASN A 71 4.32 -8.84 -16.99
CA ASN A 71 5.34 -8.31 -17.90
C ASN A 71 6.68 -8.17 -17.17
N TRP A 72 6.66 -7.67 -15.94
CA TRP A 72 7.84 -7.59 -15.08
C TRP A 72 8.45 -8.98 -14.84
N ARG A 73 7.64 -9.95 -14.42
CA ARG A 73 8.08 -11.33 -14.16
C ARG A 73 8.66 -12.02 -15.39
N THR A 74 8.16 -11.67 -16.57
CA THR A 74 8.66 -12.19 -17.86
C THR A 74 10.07 -11.67 -18.16
N ARG A 75 10.34 -10.41 -17.85
CA ARG A 75 11.65 -9.75 -18.06
C ARG A 75 12.64 -9.99 -16.92
N ASN A 76 12.13 -10.27 -15.72
CA ASN A 76 12.91 -10.56 -14.52
C ASN A 76 12.51 -11.92 -13.97
N SER A 77 13.29 -12.94 -14.32
CA SER A 77 13.02 -14.31 -13.90
C SER A 77 13.19 -14.53 -12.38
N ALA A 78 13.79 -13.59 -11.66
CA ALA A 78 14.03 -13.64 -10.22
C ALA A 78 12.87 -13.08 -9.38
N LEU A 79 11.90 -12.38 -9.98
CA LEU A 79 10.77 -11.80 -9.24
C LEU A 79 9.95 -12.90 -8.53
N LYS A 80 9.89 -12.84 -7.20
CA LYS A 80 9.15 -13.78 -6.34
C LYS A 80 8.11 -13.11 -5.46
N THR A 81 8.27 -11.82 -5.17
CA THR A 81 7.36 -11.09 -4.28
C THR A 81 6.93 -9.78 -4.94
N VAL A 82 5.66 -9.46 -4.84
CA VAL A 82 5.11 -8.15 -5.18
C VAL A 82 4.42 -7.57 -3.97
N GLU A 83 4.70 -6.33 -3.66
CA GLU A 83 4.16 -5.60 -2.52
C GLU A 83 3.29 -4.44 -3.02
N LEU A 84 2.01 -4.48 -2.68
CA LEU A 84 1.03 -3.45 -3.02
C LEU A 84 0.80 -2.55 -1.80
N VAL A 85 1.34 -1.34 -1.84
CA VAL A 85 1.29 -0.37 -0.73
C VAL A 85 0.28 0.72 -1.07
N THR A 86 -0.96 0.55 -0.59
CA THR A 86 -2.04 1.54 -0.65
C THR A 86 -3.06 1.30 0.46
N CYS A 87 -3.79 2.36 0.81
CA CYS A 87 -5.01 2.30 1.59
C CYS A 87 -6.02 1.31 0.97
N ASN A 88 -6.83 0.65 1.81
CA ASN A 88 -7.95 -0.21 1.43
C ASN A 88 -7.64 -1.38 0.46
N ALA A 89 -6.36 -1.71 0.24
CA ALA A 89 -5.97 -2.74 -0.73
C ALA A 89 -6.61 -4.12 -0.48
N GLN A 90 -6.87 -4.46 0.78
CA GLN A 90 -7.42 -5.75 1.19
C GLN A 90 -8.89 -5.71 1.64
N HIS A 91 -9.51 -4.52 1.68
CA HIS A 91 -10.85 -4.35 2.22
C HIS A 91 -11.93 -4.48 1.13
N ASN A 92 -13.03 -5.16 1.47
CA ASN A 92 -14.17 -5.48 0.62
C ASN A 92 -15.34 -4.55 0.98
N GLN A 93 -15.27 -3.28 0.59
CA GLN A 93 -16.36 -2.32 0.86
C GLN A 93 -17.36 -2.23 -0.31
N ASP A 94 -17.22 -3.14 -1.30
CA ASP A 94 -18.05 -3.37 -2.49
C ASP A 94 -18.04 -4.90 -2.76
N PRO A 95 -18.99 -5.55 -3.49
CA PRO A 95 -19.21 -7.00 -3.42
C PRO A 95 -18.07 -7.83 -4.05
N LEU A 96 -17.03 -7.17 -4.56
CA LEU A 96 -15.85 -7.80 -5.10
C LEU A 96 -14.83 -8.08 -3.98
N ALA A 97 -14.03 -9.14 -4.16
CA ALA A 97 -12.86 -9.33 -3.32
C ALA A 97 -11.94 -8.10 -3.40
N GLY A 98 -11.26 -7.74 -2.31
CA GLY A 98 -10.39 -6.57 -2.25
C GLY A 98 -9.34 -6.54 -3.37
N TYR A 99 -8.94 -5.33 -3.77
CA TYR A 99 -8.05 -5.07 -4.91
C TYR A 99 -6.86 -6.03 -4.98
N ALA A 100 -6.13 -6.19 -3.87
CA ALA A 100 -4.96 -7.04 -3.79
C ALA A 100 -5.26 -8.53 -4.06
N LYS A 101 -6.44 -9.04 -3.65
CA LYS A 101 -6.86 -10.43 -3.95
C LYS A 101 -7.16 -10.61 -5.43
N ARG A 102 -7.73 -9.60 -6.11
CA ARG A 102 -7.99 -9.66 -7.55
C ARG A 102 -6.70 -9.61 -8.36
N VAL A 103 -5.77 -8.72 -8.01
CA VAL A 103 -4.41 -8.68 -8.59
C VAL A 103 -3.69 -10.02 -8.37
N ALA A 104 -3.73 -10.57 -7.16
CA ALA A 104 -3.10 -11.86 -6.85
C ALA A 104 -3.66 -13.00 -7.70
N LYS A 105 -4.99 -13.11 -7.79
CA LYS A 105 -5.64 -14.10 -8.66
C LYS A 105 -5.24 -13.92 -10.13
N PHE A 106 -5.11 -12.69 -10.62
CA PHE A 106 -4.68 -12.44 -11.99
C PHE A 106 -3.24 -12.92 -12.23
N VAL A 107 -2.30 -12.50 -11.37
CA VAL A 107 -0.87 -12.83 -11.50
C VAL A 107 -0.64 -14.33 -11.40
N GLN A 108 -1.25 -14.97 -10.41
CA GLN A 108 -1.02 -16.39 -10.08
C GLN A 108 -1.64 -17.37 -11.09
N ARG A 109 -2.49 -16.91 -12.02
CA ARG A 109 -2.91 -17.71 -13.19
C ARG A 109 -1.72 -18.11 -14.08
N LYS A 110 -0.70 -17.25 -14.17
CA LYS A 110 0.50 -17.49 -15.01
C LYS A 110 1.73 -17.77 -14.16
N TYR A 111 1.86 -17.12 -13.01
CA TYR A 111 3.04 -17.21 -12.14
C TYR A 111 2.61 -17.53 -10.71
N SER A 112 2.28 -18.79 -10.46
CA SER A 112 1.83 -19.28 -9.14
C SER A 112 2.92 -19.19 -8.06
N ASP A 113 4.19 -19.05 -8.46
CA ASP A 113 5.34 -18.85 -7.56
C ASP A 113 5.51 -17.40 -7.08
N VAL A 114 4.74 -16.45 -7.63
CA VAL A 114 4.79 -15.04 -7.21
C VAL A 114 3.83 -14.82 -6.04
N VAL A 115 4.41 -14.39 -4.92
CA VAL A 115 3.70 -14.00 -3.70
C VAL A 115 3.28 -12.54 -3.79
N ILE A 116 1.99 -12.26 -3.59
CA ILE A 116 1.49 -10.89 -3.44
C ILE A 116 1.33 -10.57 -1.96
N LYS A 117 1.80 -9.40 -1.55
CA LYS A 117 1.63 -8.84 -0.20
C LYS A 117 0.95 -7.47 -0.26
N ALA A 118 0.21 -7.11 0.78
CA ALA A 118 -0.34 -5.77 0.96
C ALA A 118 -0.44 -5.41 2.45
N LEU A 119 -0.81 -4.17 2.76
CA LEU A 119 -1.09 -3.76 4.15
C LEU A 119 -2.13 -4.68 4.79
N PRO A 120 -1.97 -5.07 6.06
CA PRO A 120 -2.83 -6.07 6.70
C PRO A 120 -4.29 -5.62 6.75
N LYS A 121 -5.21 -6.58 6.71
CA LYS A 121 -6.63 -6.32 6.97
C LYS A 121 -6.82 -5.80 8.40
N GLY A 122 -7.92 -5.09 8.59
CA GLY A 122 -8.42 -4.82 9.93
C GLY A 122 -9.05 -6.07 10.56
N GLN A 123 -9.94 -5.87 11.51
CA GLN A 123 -10.64 -6.98 12.17
C GLN A 123 -11.65 -7.64 11.24
N HIS A 124 -12.30 -6.85 10.38
CA HIS A 124 -13.25 -7.32 9.40
C HIS A 124 -12.80 -7.03 7.97
N ALA A 125 -13.40 -7.75 7.02
CA ALA A 125 -13.09 -7.59 5.61
C ALA A 125 -13.58 -6.24 5.07
N ASP A 126 -14.64 -5.69 5.64
CA ASP A 126 -15.30 -4.42 5.30
C ASP A 126 -14.79 -3.22 6.12
N ASP A 127 -13.75 -3.41 6.94
CA ASP A 127 -13.05 -2.31 7.59
C ASP A 127 -12.55 -1.26 6.56
N TYR A 128 -12.20 -0.09 7.06
CA TYR A 128 -11.55 0.99 6.33
C TYR A 128 -10.12 1.10 6.80
N SER A 129 -9.23 1.60 5.95
CA SER A 129 -7.86 1.84 6.34
C SER A 129 -7.23 3.05 5.67
N ILE A 130 -6.27 3.63 6.38
CA ILE A 130 -5.43 4.72 5.87
C ILE A 130 -3.97 4.44 6.24
N LEU A 131 -3.09 4.59 5.24
CA LEU A 131 -1.65 4.65 5.43
C LEU A 131 -1.23 6.10 5.32
N TRP A 132 -0.56 6.61 6.35
CA TRP A 132 0.07 7.91 6.32
C TRP A 132 1.58 7.74 6.49
N ALA A 133 2.37 8.49 5.72
CA ALA A 133 3.82 8.37 5.75
C ALA A 133 4.50 9.72 5.51
N SER A 134 5.65 9.91 6.15
CA SER A 134 6.57 11.02 5.91
C SER A 134 7.92 10.50 5.43
N ALA A 135 8.53 11.26 4.53
CA ALA A 135 9.90 11.04 4.09
C ALA A 135 10.93 11.67 5.05
N ASN A 136 10.52 12.60 5.90
CA ASN A 136 11.40 13.34 6.80
C ASN A 136 10.68 13.76 8.10
N PRO A 137 10.93 13.10 9.24
CA PRO A 137 11.70 11.86 9.36
C PRO A 137 10.98 10.68 8.65
N PRO A 138 11.71 9.66 8.16
CA PRO A 138 11.13 8.46 7.54
C PRO A 138 10.26 7.64 8.52
N ALA A 139 8.97 7.89 8.52
CA ALA A 139 8.02 7.23 9.41
C ALA A 139 6.67 6.98 8.72
N PHE A 140 5.90 6.04 9.25
CA PHE A 140 4.53 5.80 8.85
C PHE A 140 3.64 5.47 10.03
N PHE A 141 2.34 5.63 9.84
CA PHE A 141 1.35 4.89 10.59
C PHE A 141 0.28 4.33 9.66
N TYR A 142 -0.29 3.21 10.08
CA TYR A 142 -1.39 2.54 9.42
C TYR A 142 -2.54 2.43 10.42
N LEU A 143 -3.71 2.89 10.00
CA LEU A 143 -4.92 2.86 10.81
C LEU A 143 -5.96 1.98 10.14
N THR A 144 -6.70 1.21 10.94
CA THR A 144 -7.92 0.52 10.48
C THR A 144 -9.12 0.95 11.33
N ALA A 145 -10.28 1.06 10.71
CA ALA A 145 -11.53 1.43 11.36
C ALA A 145 -12.65 0.47 10.94
N PRO A 146 -13.50 -0.02 11.86
CA PRO A 146 -14.53 -1.01 11.58
C PRO A 146 -15.78 -0.42 10.93
N SER A 147 -15.89 0.91 10.84
CA SER A 147 -17.05 1.58 10.26
C SER A 147 -16.64 2.87 9.56
N LYS A 148 -17.47 3.32 8.61
CA LYS A 148 -17.27 4.60 7.92
C LYS A 148 -17.29 5.77 8.91
N THR A 149 -18.18 5.74 9.91
CA THR A 149 -18.26 6.75 10.97
C THR A 149 -16.94 6.86 11.74
N THR A 150 -16.40 5.73 12.19
CA THR A 150 -15.11 5.70 12.91
C THR A 150 -13.97 6.15 12.00
N PHE A 151 -13.97 5.72 10.73
CA PHE A 151 -12.97 6.14 9.75
C PHE A 151 -12.99 7.65 9.51
N ASP A 152 -14.17 8.22 9.30
CA ASP A 152 -14.33 9.66 9.05
C ASP A 152 -13.89 10.48 10.26
N ASN A 153 -14.29 10.07 11.46
CA ASN A 153 -13.87 10.73 12.69
C ASN A 153 -12.34 10.63 12.90
N ALA A 154 -11.75 9.46 12.67
CA ALA A 154 -10.30 9.28 12.72
C ALA A 154 -9.58 10.14 11.67
N ASN A 155 -10.11 10.25 10.45
CA ASN A 155 -9.55 11.08 9.40
C ASN A 155 -9.63 12.58 9.73
N GLN A 156 -10.73 13.05 10.31
CA GLN A 156 -10.84 14.43 10.79
C GLN A 156 -9.85 14.73 11.92
N LEU A 157 -9.70 13.79 12.88
CA LEU A 157 -8.71 13.90 13.94
C LEU A 157 -7.29 13.98 13.36
N LEU A 158 -6.97 13.12 12.39
CA LEU A 158 -5.70 13.09 11.68
C LEU A 158 -5.41 14.44 11.04
N LEU A 159 -6.31 14.97 10.20
CA LEU A 159 -6.10 16.24 9.49
C LEU A 159 -5.86 17.42 10.46
N ARG A 160 -6.56 17.43 11.59
CA ARG A 160 -6.34 18.40 12.66
C ARG A 160 -4.95 18.25 13.30
N LEU A 161 -4.55 17.02 13.63
CA LEU A 161 -3.25 16.73 14.23
C LEU A 161 -2.10 17.02 13.27
N ASP A 162 -2.28 16.76 11.97
CA ASP A 162 -1.29 17.03 10.93
C ASP A 162 -0.87 18.51 10.92
N THR A 163 -1.85 19.41 11.01
CA THR A 163 -1.60 20.86 11.17
C THR A 163 -0.92 21.19 12.50
N GLN A 164 -1.39 20.61 13.61
CA GLN A 164 -0.87 20.90 14.95
C GLN A 164 0.54 20.36 15.21
N LYS A 165 0.92 19.30 14.52
CA LYS A 165 2.20 18.58 14.69
C LYS A 165 3.17 18.86 13.55
N ASN A 166 2.88 19.82 12.67
CA ASN A 166 3.74 20.20 11.55
C ASN A 166 4.18 18.98 10.72
N HIS A 167 3.22 18.12 10.38
CA HIS A 167 3.43 16.88 9.63
C HIS A 167 4.37 15.83 10.29
N ASP A 168 4.65 15.93 11.59
CA ASP A 168 5.37 14.88 12.33
C ASP A 168 4.49 13.64 12.51
N VAL A 169 4.67 12.67 11.61
CA VAL A 169 3.91 11.42 11.55
C VAL A 169 4.03 10.59 12.83
N GLY A 170 5.18 10.62 13.51
CA GLY A 170 5.37 9.90 14.77
C GLY A 170 4.58 10.55 15.91
N ALA A 171 4.59 11.88 15.99
CA ALA A 171 3.80 12.63 16.95
C ALA A 171 2.29 12.49 16.69
N ILE A 172 1.86 12.54 15.42
CA ILE A 172 0.46 12.32 15.03
C ILE A 172 0.00 10.92 15.45
N ALA A 173 0.77 9.89 15.13
CA ALA A 173 0.44 8.51 15.49
C ALA A 173 0.29 8.33 17.02
N THR A 174 1.17 8.97 17.80
CA THR A 174 1.11 8.95 19.26
C THR A 174 -0.19 9.56 19.79
N GLU A 175 -0.61 10.71 19.25
CA GLU A 175 -1.87 11.35 19.66
C GLU A 175 -3.11 10.57 19.19
N MET A 176 -3.09 10.02 17.97
CA MET A 176 -4.13 9.12 17.48
C MET A 176 -4.28 7.89 18.40
N ALA A 177 -3.18 7.28 18.83
CA ALA A 177 -3.20 6.13 19.73
C ALA A 177 -3.81 6.47 21.10
N LYS A 178 -3.59 7.69 21.62
CA LYS A 178 -4.21 8.16 22.87
C LYS A 178 -5.72 8.41 22.73
N ALA A 179 -6.16 8.88 21.57
CA ALA A 179 -7.57 9.19 21.32
C ALA A 179 -8.44 7.93 21.08
N ARG A 180 -7.82 6.79 20.76
CA ARG A 180 -8.50 5.52 20.56
C ARG A 180 -9.28 5.10 21.80
N THR A 181 -10.50 4.60 21.58
CA THR A 181 -11.28 3.89 22.59
C THR A 181 -11.80 2.56 22.03
N LEU A 182 -12.52 1.76 22.83
CA LEU A 182 -13.21 0.55 22.33
C LEU A 182 -14.66 0.83 21.92
N ALA A 183 -15.04 2.11 21.78
CA ALA A 183 -16.38 2.54 21.40
C ALA A 183 -16.32 3.56 20.26
N GLU A 184 -17.39 3.64 19.47
CA GLU A 184 -17.53 4.70 18.48
C GLU A 184 -17.58 6.08 19.14
N PRO A 185 -17.09 7.13 18.45
CA PRO A 185 -16.52 7.12 17.09
C PRO A 185 -15.01 6.86 17.05
N ASN A 186 -14.41 6.38 18.15
CA ASN A 186 -12.96 6.25 18.32
C ASN A 186 -12.45 4.79 18.34
N ASN A 187 -13.25 3.84 17.84
CA ASN A 187 -12.90 2.41 17.82
C ASN A 187 -12.02 2.05 16.60
N PHE A 188 -10.80 2.59 16.53
CA PHE A 188 -9.85 2.28 15.45
C PHE A 188 -8.59 1.59 16.00
N THR A 189 -7.83 0.93 15.13
CA THR A 189 -6.49 0.45 15.45
C THR A 189 -5.44 1.36 14.80
N ILE A 190 -4.26 1.45 15.40
CA ILE A 190 -3.14 2.16 14.80
C ILE A 190 -1.84 1.39 15.06
N VAL A 191 -1.03 1.25 14.01
CA VAL A 191 0.33 0.72 14.07
C VAL A 191 1.24 1.77 13.45
N SER A 192 2.33 2.12 14.11
CA SER A 192 3.27 3.13 13.64
C SER A 192 4.70 2.68 13.81
N SER A 193 5.57 3.03 12.86
CA SER A 193 6.99 2.71 12.92
C SER A 193 7.78 3.59 11.94
N THR A 194 9.08 3.33 11.83
CA THR A 194 9.96 3.85 10.80
C THR A 194 9.68 3.20 9.44
N LEU A 195 10.00 3.87 8.33
CA LEU A 195 9.67 3.39 6.98
C LEU A 195 10.30 2.03 6.61
N ASP A 196 11.47 1.68 7.15
CA ASP A 196 12.11 0.38 6.95
C ASP A 196 11.27 -0.79 7.50
N GLN A 197 10.37 -0.54 8.45
CA GLN A 197 9.47 -1.53 9.04
C GLN A 197 8.17 -1.70 8.25
N LEU A 198 7.95 -0.92 7.18
CA LEU A 198 6.73 -1.02 6.37
C LEU A 198 6.60 -2.37 5.66
N ARG A 199 7.68 -2.86 5.02
CA ARG A 199 7.64 -4.13 4.26
C ARG A 199 7.43 -5.36 5.15
N PRO A 200 8.11 -5.50 6.31
CA PRO A 200 7.83 -6.57 7.26
C PRO A 200 6.38 -6.62 7.74
N MET A 201 5.67 -5.48 7.77
CA MET A 201 4.27 -5.41 8.19
C MET A 201 3.30 -5.94 7.11
N LEU A 202 3.71 -6.03 5.85
CA LEU A 202 2.84 -6.46 4.77
C LEU A 202 2.47 -7.94 4.90
N ALA A 203 1.17 -8.23 4.79
CA ALA A 203 0.63 -9.57 4.87
C ALA A 203 0.51 -10.22 3.48
N THR A 204 0.85 -11.51 3.39
CA THR A 204 0.63 -12.31 2.18
C THR A 204 -0.85 -12.46 1.87
N ILE A 205 -1.22 -12.22 0.62
CA ILE A 205 -2.58 -12.40 0.11
C ILE A 205 -2.82 -13.86 -0.22
N LYS A 206 -3.83 -14.47 0.40
CA LYS A 206 -4.30 -15.81 0.06
C LYS A 206 -5.36 -15.76 -1.04
N THR A 207 -5.23 -16.64 -2.04
CA THR A 207 -6.07 -16.70 -3.24
C THR A 207 -7.04 -17.88 -3.28
N ASP A 208 -7.06 -18.69 -2.22
CA ASP A 208 -8.01 -19.76 -1.95
C ASP A 208 -9.48 -19.30 -2.03
#